data_AF-A0A1S2YLS7-F1
#
_entry.id   AF-A0A1S2YLS7-F1
#
_cell.length_a   1.000
_cell.length_b   1.000
_cell.length_c   1.000
_cell.angle_alpha   90.00
_cell.angle_beta   90.00
_cell.angle_gamma   90.00
#
_symmetry.space_group_name_H-M   'P 1'
#
loop_
_entity.id
_entity.type
_entity.pdbx_description
1 polymer ?
#
loop_
_entity_poly.entity_id
_entity_poly.type
_entity_poly.pdbx_seq_one_letter_code
_entity_poly.pdbx_strand_id
1 'polypeptide(L)'
;MASCRIQCYLNLPFASDAARFPFPSHSSLPPISSPIISTSLFTTTKIPFSSVPRRTFGTVKTQMTTEEKPLSQNNKMLVYVPPHPLIKHWVSVLRNEQTPCPIFRNAMAELGRLLMYEASRDWLPTVSGEIQSPLGVASVEFIDPREPVAVIPILRAGLALAEHASSILPATKTYHLGISRNEETLQPTIYLNKLPDKFAEGSKVFVVDPMLATGGTILAALSLLKERGVSNENIKVISACSSPPALQKLSEQFPGLHVYTGIIDPTVNDKGYIIPGLGDAGDRSYGT
;
A
#
# COMPACT_ATOMS: atom_id res chain seq x y z
N MET A 1 -13.28 5.34 13.57
CA MET A 1 -12.64 5.66 12.28
C MET A 1 -13.35 6.84 11.67
N ALA A 2 -12.69 8.00 11.55
CA ALA A 2 -13.25 9.14 10.82
C ALA A 2 -12.99 8.93 9.31
N SER A 3 -14.02 8.50 8.59
CA SER A 3 -14.05 8.52 7.12
C SER A 3 -14.22 9.99 6.71
N CYS A 4 -13.18 10.60 6.16
CA CYS A 4 -13.29 11.93 5.57
C CYS A 4 -13.95 11.79 4.19
N ARG A 5 -15.29 11.90 4.14
CA ARG A 5 -16.02 12.17 2.90
C ARG A 5 -15.80 13.63 2.55
N ILE A 6 -14.95 13.91 1.57
CA ILE A 6 -14.79 15.28 1.07
C ILE A 6 -15.87 15.52 0.02
N GLN A 7 -16.88 16.29 0.44
CA GLN A 7 -17.86 16.92 -0.42
C GLN A 7 -17.28 18.31 -0.78
N CYS A 8 -17.02 18.55 -2.05
CA CYS A 8 -16.38 19.79 -2.52
C CYS A 8 -17.25 21.01 -2.21
N TYR A 9 -16.71 21.95 -1.42
CA TYR A 9 -17.14 23.35 -1.43
C TYR A 9 -15.92 24.28 -1.30
N LEU A 10 -15.87 25.28 -2.18
CA LEU A 10 -14.91 26.38 -2.20
C LEU A 10 -15.13 27.33 -1.01
N ASN A 11 -14.05 27.73 -0.33
CA ASN A 11 -13.66 29.14 -0.05
C ASN A 11 -12.45 29.22 0.92
N LEU A 12 -11.51 30.11 0.59
CA LEU A 12 -10.31 30.56 1.35
C LEU A 12 -10.71 31.49 2.54
N PRO A 13 -9.82 32.11 3.38
CA PRO A 13 -8.32 32.10 3.48
C PRO A 13 -7.75 32.03 4.95
N PHE A 14 -6.43 32.31 5.09
CA PHE A 14 -5.62 32.67 6.29
C PHE A 14 -5.05 31.51 7.14
N ALA A 15 -3.86 31.56 7.75
CA ALA A 15 -2.70 32.44 7.79
C ALA A 15 -1.51 31.58 8.29
N SER A 16 -0.27 31.88 7.90
CA SER A 16 0.93 31.21 8.41
C SER A 16 1.69 32.14 9.34
N ASP A 17 1.90 31.72 10.59
CA ASP A 17 2.92 32.30 11.46
C ASP A 17 3.93 31.22 11.87
N ALA A 18 5.19 31.51 11.58
CA ALA A 18 6.35 30.69 11.85
C ALA A 18 6.98 31.12 13.17
N ALA A 19 7.28 30.16 14.05
CA ALA A 19 8.14 30.37 15.20
C ALA A 19 9.26 29.32 15.21
N ARG A 20 10.49 29.80 15.00
CA ARG A 20 11.74 29.07 15.19
C ARG A 20 12.05 28.99 16.69
N PHE A 21 12.57 27.87 17.16
CA PHE A 21 13.34 27.81 18.41
C PHE A 21 14.67 27.05 18.22
N PRO A 22 15.76 27.47 18.90
CA PRO A 22 17.10 26.96 18.66
C PRO A 22 17.48 25.80 19.60
N PHE A 23 18.42 24.98 19.13
CA PHE A 23 19.12 23.93 19.88
C PHE A 23 20.01 24.49 21.00
N PRO A 24 20.29 23.67 22.03
CA PRO A 24 21.58 23.71 22.69
C PRO A 24 22.33 22.36 22.64
N SER A 25 23.64 22.52 22.67
CA SER A 25 24.74 21.57 22.52
C SER A 25 25.16 20.86 23.82
N HIS A 26 25.72 19.65 23.63
CA HIS A 26 26.78 18.93 24.37
C HIS A 26 27.01 19.13 25.89
N SER A 27 27.02 18.00 26.62
CA SER A 27 28.00 17.63 27.67
C SER A 27 27.72 16.18 28.13
N SER A 28 28.57 15.21 27.75
CA SER A 28 29.68 14.60 28.52
C SER A 28 29.25 13.66 29.66
N LEU A 29 29.41 12.35 29.39
CA LEU A 29 29.30 11.21 30.31
C LEU A 29 30.52 11.07 31.25
N PRO A 30 30.35 10.48 32.44
CA PRO A 30 31.41 9.73 33.13
C PRO A 30 30.92 8.30 33.56
N PRO A 31 31.77 7.39 34.09
CA PRO A 31 32.01 6.10 33.45
C PRO A 31 31.45 4.87 34.18
N ILE A 32 31.57 3.75 33.48
CA ILE A 32 31.24 2.37 33.84
C ILE A 32 32.15 1.85 34.97
N SER A 33 31.56 1.19 35.97
CA SER A 33 32.26 0.29 36.88
C SER A 33 31.47 -1.01 37.07
N SER A 34 32.17 -2.14 36.87
CA SER A 34 31.70 -3.51 37.07
C SER A 34 31.73 -3.88 38.56
N PRO A 35 31.00 -4.94 38.96
CA PRO A 35 31.71 -6.00 39.68
C PRO A 35 31.36 -7.42 39.21
N ILE A 36 32.27 -8.30 39.62
CA ILE A 36 32.47 -9.69 39.27
C ILE A 36 31.89 -10.61 40.37
N ILE A 37 31.25 -11.71 39.94
CA ILE A 37 31.03 -13.02 40.59
C ILE A 37 30.23 -13.12 41.91
N SER A 38 29.15 -13.91 41.85
CA SER A 38 28.86 -14.95 42.86
C SER A 38 27.87 -15.98 42.31
N THR A 39 28.37 -17.18 42.05
CA THR A 39 27.62 -18.44 41.87
C THR A 39 26.94 -18.83 43.18
N SER A 40 25.60 -18.97 43.17
CA SER A 40 24.88 -19.69 44.21
C SER A 40 24.01 -20.81 43.62
N LEU A 41 24.18 -21.99 44.19
CA LEU A 41 23.45 -23.22 43.92
C LEU A 41 21.98 -23.03 44.33
N PHE A 42 21.05 -23.14 43.38
CA PHE A 42 19.63 -23.28 43.71
C PHE A 42 19.34 -24.75 43.98
N THR A 43 19.21 -25.06 45.27
CA THR A 43 18.66 -26.29 45.81
C THR A 43 17.16 -26.34 45.57
N THR A 44 16.70 -27.51 45.15
CA THR A 44 15.29 -27.85 44.95
C THR A 44 14.53 -27.92 46.28
N THR A 45 13.59 -27.01 46.49
CA THR A 45 12.59 -27.10 47.57
C THR A 45 11.20 -27.29 46.97
N LYS A 46 10.64 -28.49 47.18
CA LYS A 46 9.25 -28.83 46.88
C LYS A 46 8.31 -28.00 47.77
N ILE A 47 7.37 -27.29 47.16
CA ILE A 47 6.26 -26.61 47.86
C ILE A 47 4.97 -27.41 47.59
N PRO A 48 4.15 -27.70 48.61
CA PRO A 48 3.02 -28.61 48.47
C PRO A 48 1.82 -27.96 47.76
N PHE A 49 1.13 -28.78 46.97
CA PHE A 49 -0.16 -28.49 46.35
C PHE A 49 -1.24 -28.20 47.39
N SER A 50 -1.91 -27.05 47.29
CA SER A 50 -3.17 -26.78 47.95
C SER A 50 -4.32 -26.80 46.93
N SER A 51 -5.37 -27.56 47.26
CA SER A 51 -6.57 -27.76 46.45
C SER A 51 -7.50 -26.56 46.58
N VAL A 52 -7.68 -25.80 45.50
CA VAL A 52 -8.67 -24.71 45.40
C VAL A 52 -9.97 -25.25 44.77
N PRO A 53 -11.18 -24.85 45.22
CA PRO A 53 -12.44 -25.44 44.77
C PRO A 53 -12.76 -25.12 43.31
N ARG A 54 -13.30 -26.13 42.62
CA ARG A 54 -13.79 -26.12 41.24
C ARG A 54 -14.91 -25.07 41.09
N ARG A 55 -14.66 -23.96 40.38
CA ARG A 55 -15.72 -23.05 39.94
C ARG A 55 -16.55 -23.72 38.86
N THR A 56 -17.86 -23.78 39.10
CA THR A 56 -18.89 -24.22 38.15
C THR A 56 -18.89 -23.33 36.91
N PHE A 57 -18.78 -23.95 35.73
CA PHE A 57 -18.95 -23.29 34.44
C PHE A 57 -20.42 -22.86 34.28
N GLY A 58 -20.68 -21.56 34.28
CA GLY A 58 -21.96 -21.00 33.83
C GLY A 58 -21.94 -20.89 32.30
N THR A 59 -22.87 -21.57 31.63
CA THR A 59 -23.09 -21.45 30.19
C THR A 59 -23.65 -20.08 29.87
N VAL A 60 -22.80 -19.14 29.47
CA VAL A 60 -23.23 -17.88 28.87
C VAL A 60 -23.56 -18.15 27.40
N LYS A 61 -24.86 -18.27 27.09
CA LYS A 61 -25.34 -18.22 25.70
C LYS A 61 -25.29 -16.76 25.23
N THR A 62 -24.19 -16.36 24.63
CA THR A 62 -24.13 -15.08 23.90
C THR A 62 -24.63 -15.32 22.48
N GLN A 63 -25.86 -14.91 22.19
CA GLN A 63 -26.33 -14.78 20.81
C GLN A 63 -25.56 -13.63 20.17
N MET A 64 -24.61 -13.94 19.29
CA MET A 64 -24.11 -12.96 18.34
C MET A 64 -25.19 -12.79 17.27
N THR A 65 -25.88 -11.65 17.31
CA THR A 65 -26.66 -11.16 16.18
C THR A 65 -25.68 -10.79 15.08
N THR A 66 -25.51 -11.69 14.11
CA THR A 66 -24.89 -11.36 12.84
C THR A 66 -25.82 -10.37 12.16
N GLU A 67 -25.50 -9.07 12.23
CA GLU A 67 -26.10 -8.11 11.32
C GLU A 67 -25.63 -8.46 9.91
N GLU A 68 -26.52 -9.05 9.11
CA GLU A 68 -26.31 -9.20 7.69
C GLU A 68 -26.24 -7.82 7.05
N LYS A 69 -25.04 -7.42 6.65
CA LYS A 69 -24.82 -6.21 5.86
C LYS A 69 -25.56 -6.36 4.52
N PRO A 70 -26.44 -5.42 4.15
CA PRO A 70 -27.30 -5.60 2.98
C PRO A 70 -26.49 -5.71 1.69
N LEU A 71 -26.66 -6.86 1.03
CA LEU A 71 -26.01 -7.32 -0.20
C LEU A 71 -26.59 -6.61 -1.43
N SER A 72 -26.53 -5.27 -1.51
CA SER A 72 -26.99 -4.56 -2.72
C SER A 72 -26.54 -3.10 -2.86
N GLN A 73 -25.32 -2.73 -2.42
CA GLN A 73 -24.73 -1.40 -2.70
C GLN A 73 -23.24 -1.40 -3.12
N ASN A 74 -22.58 -2.57 -3.19
CA ASN A 74 -21.12 -2.64 -3.00
C ASN A 74 -20.26 -2.90 -4.25
N ASN A 75 -20.73 -2.62 -5.47
CA ASN A 75 -19.94 -2.84 -6.69
C ASN A 75 -19.38 -1.56 -7.31
N LYS A 76 -19.26 -0.45 -6.55
CA LYS A 76 -18.66 0.79 -7.08
C LYS A 76 -17.14 0.74 -6.93
N MET A 77 -16.42 1.28 -7.91
CA MET A 77 -14.98 1.50 -7.78
C MET A 77 -14.72 2.50 -6.64
N LEU A 78 -13.69 2.24 -5.83
CA LEU A 78 -13.26 3.13 -4.75
C LEU A 78 -11.88 3.71 -5.05
N VAL A 79 -11.72 5.01 -4.81
CA VAL A 79 -10.43 5.71 -4.93
C VAL A 79 -10.01 6.20 -3.56
N TYR A 80 -8.84 5.79 -3.13
CA TYR A 80 -8.25 6.13 -1.85
C TYR A 80 -7.09 7.10 -2.06
N VAL A 81 -7.16 8.25 -1.39
CA VAL A 81 -6.06 9.21 -1.26
C VAL A 81 -5.70 9.29 0.22
N PRO A 82 -4.78 8.44 0.72
CA PRO A 82 -4.53 8.37 2.16
C PRO A 82 -4.03 9.73 2.69
N PRO A 83 -4.64 10.29 3.75
CA PRO A 83 -4.33 11.63 4.25
C PRO A 83 -3.07 11.64 5.13
N HIS A 84 -1.97 11.05 4.65
CA HIS A 84 -0.72 10.90 5.41
C HIS A 84 0.30 12.00 5.08
N PRO A 85 0.90 12.69 6.06
CA PRO A 85 1.91 13.74 5.81
C PRO A 85 3.11 13.26 4.98
N LEU A 86 3.61 12.04 5.21
CA LEU A 86 4.70 11.47 4.40
C LEU A 86 4.30 11.22 2.93
N ILE A 87 3.06 10.83 2.65
CA ILE A 87 2.59 10.69 1.27
C ILE A 87 2.59 12.05 0.58
N LYS A 88 2.05 13.08 1.26
CA LYS A 88 2.08 14.47 0.75
C LYS A 88 3.50 14.97 0.53
N HIS A 89 4.42 14.66 1.45
CA HIS A 89 5.84 15.02 1.32
C HIS A 89 6.46 14.42 0.06
N TRP A 90 6.31 13.12 -0.17
CA TRP A 90 6.88 12.46 -1.35
C TRP A 90 6.24 12.94 -2.64
N VAL A 91 4.92 13.17 -2.66
CA VAL A 91 4.24 13.81 -3.80
C VAL A 91 4.85 15.19 -4.09
N SER A 92 5.13 16.02 -3.09
CA SER A 92 5.77 17.32 -3.28
C SER A 92 7.20 17.21 -3.86
N VAL A 93 7.99 16.23 -3.41
CA VAL A 93 9.32 15.95 -3.97
C VAL A 93 9.22 15.55 -5.44
N LEU A 94 8.26 14.68 -5.78
CA LEU A 94 8.01 14.28 -7.16
C LEU A 94 7.51 15.44 -8.02
N ARG A 95 6.75 16.40 -7.47
CA ARG A 95 6.30 17.58 -8.24
C ARG A 95 7.39 18.57 -8.57
N ASN A 96 8.37 18.72 -7.68
CA ASN A 96 9.41 19.71 -7.85
C ASN A 96 10.26 19.36 -9.09
N GLU A 97 10.22 20.24 -10.10
CA GLU A 97 10.99 20.12 -11.34
C GLU A 97 12.50 20.03 -11.07
N GLN A 98 12.97 20.69 -10.01
CA GLN A 98 14.39 20.73 -9.64
C GLN A 98 14.88 19.44 -8.94
N THR A 99 13.99 18.49 -8.62
CA THR A 99 14.37 17.23 -7.98
C THR A 99 15.24 16.40 -8.92
N PRO A 100 16.50 16.09 -8.56
CA PRO A 100 17.39 15.30 -9.39
C PRO A 100 16.91 13.86 -9.56
N CYS A 101 17.23 13.22 -10.68
CA CYS A 101 16.79 11.87 -11.05
C CYS A 101 16.97 10.82 -9.91
N PRO A 102 18.14 10.70 -9.23
CA PRO A 102 18.28 9.72 -8.14
C PRO A 102 17.32 9.99 -6.96
N ILE A 103 17.06 11.25 -6.65
CA ILE A 103 16.14 11.65 -5.57
C ILE A 103 14.70 11.40 -6.00
N PHE A 104 14.35 11.70 -7.25
CA PHE A 104 13.03 11.43 -7.81
C PHE A 104 12.71 9.92 -7.78
N ARG A 105 13.64 9.08 -8.23
CA ARG A 105 13.47 7.62 -8.20
C ARG A 105 13.27 7.10 -6.78
N ASN A 106 14.08 7.57 -5.83
CA ASN A 106 13.94 7.18 -4.42
C ASN A 106 12.61 7.66 -3.81
N ALA A 107 12.19 8.90 -4.12
CA ALA A 107 10.90 9.42 -3.69
C ALA A 107 9.72 8.61 -4.27
N MET A 108 9.84 8.16 -5.52
CA MET A 108 8.86 7.28 -6.15
C MET A 108 8.77 5.94 -5.42
N ALA A 109 9.91 5.33 -5.09
CA ALA A 109 9.98 4.07 -4.34
C ALA A 109 9.36 4.19 -2.94
N GLU A 110 9.67 5.26 -2.20
CA GLU A 110 9.09 5.51 -0.88
C GLU A 110 7.59 5.77 -0.93
N LEU A 111 7.11 6.53 -1.92
CA LEU A 111 5.68 6.74 -2.11
C LEU A 111 4.96 5.41 -2.38
N GLY A 112 5.51 4.58 -3.27
CA GLY A 112 4.96 3.27 -3.59
C GLY A 112 4.90 2.34 -2.38
N ARG A 113 5.97 2.30 -1.57
CA ARG A 113 6.03 1.55 -0.32
C ARG A 113 4.87 1.92 0.62
N LEU A 114 4.64 3.22 0.82
CA LEU A 114 3.57 3.72 1.70
C LEU A 114 2.18 3.43 1.13
N LEU A 115 1.98 3.62 -0.17
CA LEU A 115 0.68 3.35 -0.81
C LEU A 115 0.35 1.87 -0.79
N MET A 116 1.31 0.99 -1.06
CA MET A 116 1.09 -0.46 -0.96
C MET A 116 0.80 -0.89 0.48
N TYR A 117 1.46 -0.29 1.47
CA TYR A 117 1.17 -0.54 2.89
C TYR A 117 -0.27 -0.14 3.26
N GLU A 118 -0.71 1.05 2.82
CA GLU A 118 -2.12 1.47 3.00
C GLU A 118 -3.08 0.56 2.24
N ALA A 119 -2.69 0.11 1.05
CA ALA A 119 -3.48 -0.78 0.24
C ALA A 119 -3.56 -2.21 0.81
N SER A 120 -2.57 -2.66 1.57
CA SER A 120 -2.56 -4.01 2.16
C SER A 120 -3.30 -4.12 3.49
N ARG A 121 -3.67 -2.99 4.11
CA ARG A 121 -4.16 -2.88 5.50
C ARG A 121 -5.10 -4.00 5.97
N ASP A 122 -6.15 -4.29 5.22
CA ASP A 122 -7.19 -5.28 5.56
C ASP A 122 -7.47 -6.26 4.42
N TRP A 123 -6.44 -6.61 3.63
CA TRP A 123 -6.64 -7.31 2.35
C TRP A 123 -5.74 -8.51 2.10
N LEU A 124 -4.65 -8.62 2.86
CA LEU A 124 -3.70 -9.73 2.70
C LEU A 124 -4.30 -11.05 3.20
N PRO A 125 -3.93 -12.18 2.58
CA PRO A 125 -4.31 -13.50 3.07
C PRO A 125 -3.57 -13.79 4.37
N THR A 126 -4.31 -14.24 5.38
CA THR A 126 -3.76 -14.59 6.69
C THR A 126 -4.07 -16.03 7.09
N VAL A 127 -3.21 -16.58 7.94
CA VAL A 127 -3.39 -17.89 8.56
C VAL A 127 -3.16 -17.77 10.07
N SER A 128 -4.07 -18.33 10.86
CA SER A 128 -3.95 -18.38 12.31
C SER A 128 -3.26 -19.67 12.77
N GLY A 129 -2.57 -19.59 13.91
CA GLY A 129 -1.94 -20.76 14.53
C GLY A 129 -1.50 -20.48 15.96
N GLU A 130 -0.74 -21.42 16.51
CA GLU A 130 -0.10 -21.30 17.82
C GLU A 130 1.41 -21.44 17.68
N ILE A 131 2.15 -20.64 18.44
CA ILE A 131 3.61 -20.74 18.54
C ILE A 131 4.05 -20.80 19.99
N GLN A 132 5.18 -21.44 20.24
CA GLN A 132 5.84 -21.34 21.54
C GLN A 132 6.65 -20.04 21.61
N SER A 133 6.19 -19.08 22.41
CA SER A 133 6.97 -17.90 22.77
C SER A 133 7.96 -18.23 23.91
N PRO A 134 8.93 -17.34 24.22
CA PRO A 134 9.82 -17.54 25.35
C PRO A 134 9.12 -17.75 26.71
N LEU A 135 7.86 -17.33 26.85
CA LEU A 135 7.11 -17.38 28.12
C LEU A 135 5.87 -18.28 28.09
N GLY A 136 5.57 -18.93 26.97
CA GLY A 136 4.37 -19.78 26.83
C GLY A 136 3.83 -19.85 25.41
N VAL A 137 2.80 -20.68 25.22
CA VAL A 137 2.08 -20.77 23.93
C VAL A 137 1.31 -19.48 23.67
N ALA A 138 1.43 -18.94 22.46
CA ALA A 138 0.74 -17.75 22.01
C ALA A 138 -0.03 -18.04 20.72
N SER A 139 -1.30 -17.61 20.68
CA SER A 139 -2.07 -17.57 19.44
C SER A 139 -1.60 -16.42 18.57
N VAL A 140 -1.38 -16.68 17.29
CA VAL A 140 -0.78 -15.73 16.34
C VAL A 140 -1.48 -15.78 15.00
N GLU A 141 -1.30 -14.71 14.23
CA GLU A 141 -1.74 -14.58 12.86
C GLU A 141 -0.53 -14.20 11.99
N PHE A 142 -0.39 -14.90 10.86
CA PHE A 142 0.67 -14.66 9.88
C PHE A 142 0.07 -14.32 8.53
N ILE A 143 0.80 -13.56 7.72
CA ILE A 143 0.53 -13.51 6.27
C ILE A 143 0.81 -14.90 5.70
N ASP A 144 -0.10 -15.45 4.92
CA ASP A 144 0.06 -16.79 4.35
C ASP A 144 1.11 -16.77 3.21
N PRO A 145 2.30 -17.38 3.40
CA PRO A 145 3.34 -17.36 2.38
C PRO A 145 3.01 -18.23 1.14
N ARG A 146 1.99 -19.09 1.23
CA ARG A 146 1.55 -19.96 0.13
C ARG A 146 0.71 -19.19 -0.91
N GLU A 147 0.17 -18.04 -0.51
CA GLU A 147 -0.61 -17.13 -1.35
C GLU A 147 0.13 -15.80 -1.56
N PRO A 148 1.28 -15.82 -2.27
CA PRO A 148 2.08 -14.61 -2.46
C PRO A 148 1.32 -13.57 -3.29
N VAL A 149 1.43 -12.30 -2.89
CA VAL A 149 0.83 -11.19 -3.63
C VAL A 149 1.58 -10.97 -4.94
N ALA A 150 0.84 -10.91 -6.05
CA ALA A 150 1.41 -10.58 -7.35
C ALA A 150 1.63 -9.07 -7.48
N VAL A 151 2.84 -8.64 -7.83
CA VAL A 151 3.16 -7.23 -8.09
C VAL A 151 3.48 -7.07 -9.57
N ILE A 152 2.74 -6.21 -10.25
CA ILE A 152 2.81 -6.02 -11.71
C ILE A 152 3.11 -4.55 -12.00
N PRO A 153 4.40 -4.15 -12.01
CA PRO A 153 4.81 -2.86 -12.55
C PRO A 153 4.54 -2.77 -14.06
N ILE A 154 3.86 -1.68 -14.46
CA ILE A 154 3.76 -1.29 -15.86
C ILE A 154 5.05 -0.58 -16.27
N LEU A 155 5.77 -1.16 -17.23
CA LEU A 155 7.08 -0.66 -17.64
C LEU A 155 6.96 0.63 -18.46
N ARG A 156 7.87 1.60 -18.28
CA ARG A 156 9.06 1.58 -17.42
C ARG A 156 8.81 2.12 -16.00
N ALA A 157 8.03 3.20 -15.88
CA ALA A 157 7.92 3.98 -14.65
C ALA A 157 7.37 3.20 -13.45
N GLY A 158 6.54 2.17 -13.68
CA GLY A 158 6.02 1.31 -12.61
C GLY A 158 7.07 0.59 -11.80
N LEU A 159 8.27 0.32 -12.35
CA LEU A 159 9.38 -0.27 -11.62
C LEU A 159 9.86 0.63 -10.48
N ALA A 160 10.01 1.93 -10.73
CA ALA A 160 10.44 2.89 -9.71
C ALA A 160 9.44 2.97 -8.54
N LEU A 161 8.13 2.87 -8.82
CA LEU A 161 7.08 2.86 -7.79
C LEU A 161 6.98 1.51 -7.08
N ALA A 162 7.36 0.40 -7.72
CA ALA A 162 7.31 -0.94 -7.13
C ALA A 162 8.59 -1.36 -6.38
N GLU A 163 9.67 -0.58 -6.47
CA GLU A 163 11.02 -0.92 -5.99
C GLU A 163 11.02 -1.49 -4.55
N HIS A 164 10.28 -0.86 -3.62
CA HIS A 164 10.24 -1.25 -2.21
C HIS A 164 9.07 -2.18 -1.84
N ALA A 165 8.41 -2.83 -2.81
CA ALA A 165 7.28 -3.72 -2.53
C ALA A 165 7.66 -4.91 -1.60
N SER A 166 8.84 -5.49 -1.78
CA SER A 166 9.31 -6.61 -0.94
C SER A 166 9.67 -6.20 0.49
N SER A 167 9.85 -4.90 0.76
CA SER A 167 10.16 -4.43 2.12
C SER A 167 8.91 -4.39 3.03
N ILE A 168 7.71 -4.48 2.45
CA ILE A 168 6.43 -4.46 3.18
C ILE A 168 5.62 -5.74 3.01
N LEU A 169 5.84 -6.49 1.92
CA LEU A 169 5.12 -7.72 1.61
C LEU A 169 6.04 -8.94 1.83
N PRO A 170 5.77 -9.81 2.82
CA PRO A 170 6.67 -10.91 3.17
C PRO A 170 6.71 -12.03 2.11
N ALA A 171 5.69 -12.16 1.27
CA ALA A 171 5.63 -13.13 0.18
C ALA A 171 5.05 -12.46 -1.08
N THR A 172 5.88 -12.36 -2.13
CA THR A 172 5.50 -11.72 -3.39
C THR A 172 5.94 -12.51 -4.60
N LYS A 173 5.24 -12.28 -5.72
CA LYS A 173 5.66 -12.69 -7.07
C LYS A 173 5.62 -11.47 -7.98
N THR A 174 6.74 -11.10 -8.57
CA THR A 174 6.78 -9.95 -9.50
C THR A 174 6.65 -10.42 -10.93
N TYR A 175 5.68 -9.87 -11.66
CA TYR A 175 5.54 -10.06 -13.11
C TYR A 175 5.75 -8.74 -13.83
N HIS A 176 6.17 -8.79 -15.10
CA HIS A 176 6.48 -7.59 -15.86
C HIS A 176 5.53 -7.44 -17.04
N LEU A 177 4.94 -6.26 -17.16
CA LEU A 177 4.05 -5.90 -18.27
C LEU A 177 4.55 -4.61 -18.90
N GLY A 178 4.96 -4.69 -20.16
CA GLY A 178 5.40 -3.55 -20.95
C GLY A 178 4.31 -3.09 -21.89
N ILE A 179 3.85 -1.85 -21.70
CA ILE A 179 2.83 -1.22 -22.53
C ILE A 179 3.39 0.12 -23.01
N SER A 180 3.41 0.31 -24.33
CA SER A 180 3.77 1.58 -24.96
C SER A 180 2.52 2.28 -25.43
N ARG A 181 2.46 3.60 -25.30
CA ARG A 181 1.41 4.42 -25.89
C ARG A 181 1.89 4.95 -27.22
N ASN A 182 1.09 4.81 -28.27
CA ASN A 182 1.35 5.54 -29.50
C ASN A 182 1.05 7.03 -29.27
N GLU A 183 2.00 7.92 -29.54
CA GLU A 183 1.91 9.35 -29.21
C GLU A 183 0.87 10.11 -30.04
N GLU A 184 0.53 9.61 -31.23
CA GLU A 184 -0.46 10.24 -32.12
C GLU A 184 -1.89 9.78 -31.81
N THR A 185 -2.08 8.46 -31.65
CA THR A 185 -3.41 7.85 -31.47
C THR A 185 -3.79 7.65 -30.01
N LEU A 186 -2.82 7.76 -29.10
CA LEU A 186 -2.95 7.50 -27.66
C LEU A 186 -3.38 6.06 -27.31
N GLN A 187 -3.31 5.14 -28.28
CA GLN A 187 -3.67 3.73 -28.08
C GLN A 187 -2.52 2.94 -27.44
N PRO A 188 -2.83 2.05 -26.47
CA PRO A 188 -1.82 1.20 -25.82
C PRO A 188 -1.50 -0.04 -26.67
N THR A 189 -0.21 -0.37 -26.78
CA THR A 189 0.29 -1.60 -27.39
C THR A 189 1.15 -2.35 -26.37
N ILE A 190 0.87 -3.63 -26.15
CA ILE A 190 1.66 -4.48 -25.26
C ILE A 190 2.89 -4.99 -26.01
N TYR A 191 4.08 -4.59 -25.57
CA TYR A 191 5.36 -5.04 -26.15
C TYR A 191 6.07 -6.11 -25.31
N LEU A 192 5.71 -6.26 -24.03
CA LEU A 192 6.21 -7.31 -23.16
C LEU A 192 5.08 -7.85 -22.29
N ASN A 193 4.85 -9.16 -22.32
CA ASN A 193 3.89 -9.83 -21.46
C ASN A 193 4.55 -11.03 -20.79
N LYS A 194 4.83 -10.92 -19.49
CA LYS A 194 5.36 -12.01 -18.65
C LYS A 194 4.37 -12.42 -17.56
N LEU A 195 3.07 -12.19 -17.79
CA LEU A 195 2.01 -12.70 -16.92
C LEU A 195 1.84 -14.21 -17.13
N PRO A 196 1.43 -14.98 -16.11
CA PRO A 196 1.08 -16.38 -16.28
C PRO A 196 -0.16 -16.52 -17.18
N ASP A 197 -0.36 -17.72 -17.73
CA ASP A 197 -1.48 -17.90 -18.64
C ASP A 197 -2.85 -17.75 -17.97
N LYS A 198 -2.89 -18.10 -16.68
CA LYS A 198 -4.03 -17.95 -15.79
C LYS A 198 -3.51 -17.71 -14.37
N PHE A 199 -4.18 -16.85 -13.63
CA PHE A 199 -3.92 -16.68 -12.20
C PHE A 199 -4.69 -17.74 -11.39
N ALA A 200 -4.13 -18.12 -10.24
CA ALA A 200 -4.87 -18.95 -9.30
C ALA A 200 -6.10 -18.19 -8.78
N GLU A 201 -7.17 -18.91 -8.47
CA GLU A 201 -8.37 -18.31 -7.90
C GLU A 201 -8.02 -17.57 -6.59
N GLY A 202 -8.60 -16.38 -6.38
CA GLY A 202 -8.32 -15.54 -5.22
C GLY A 202 -6.98 -14.78 -5.23
N SER A 203 -6.16 -14.93 -6.29
CA SER A 203 -4.86 -14.24 -6.40
C SER A 203 -4.99 -12.73 -6.16
N LYS A 204 -4.25 -12.23 -5.17
CA LYS A 204 -4.16 -10.80 -4.85
C LYS A 204 -3.14 -10.12 -5.75
N VAL A 205 -3.55 -9.07 -6.46
CA VAL A 205 -2.71 -8.39 -7.46
C VAL A 205 -2.58 -6.89 -7.20
N PHE A 206 -1.34 -6.41 -7.10
CA PHE A 206 -1.01 -4.99 -7.25
C PHE A 206 -0.66 -4.68 -8.70
N VAL A 207 -1.38 -3.76 -9.32
CA VAL A 207 -1.00 -3.17 -10.62
C VAL A 207 -0.40 -1.80 -10.35
N VAL A 208 0.85 -1.60 -10.74
CA VAL A 208 1.64 -0.43 -10.32
C VAL A 208 1.97 0.43 -11.54
N ASP A 209 1.37 1.61 -11.60
CA ASP A 209 1.55 2.59 -12.67
C ASP A 209 1.57 4.01 -12.06
N PRO A 210 2.68 4.76 -12.12
CA PRO A 210 2.80 6.03 -11.42
C PRO A 210 1.83 7.11 -11.87
N MET A 211 1.30 7.04 -13.10
CA MET A 211 0.51 8.12 -13.69
C MET A 211 -0.77 7.60 -14.35
N LEU A 212 -1.90 7.80 -13.69
CA LEU A 212 -3.22 7.52 -14.28
C LEU A 212 -3.74 8.77 -14.99
N ALA A 213 -3.20 9.02 -16.19
CA ALA A 213 -3.54 10.19 -17.01
C ALA A 213 -4.85 9.99 -17.79
N THR A 214 -4.80 9.51 -19.04
CA THR A 214 -6.00 9.24 -19.84
C THR A 214 -6.64 7.89 -19.54
N GLY A 215 -5.96 7.03 -18.77
CA GLY A 215 -6.43 5.71 -18.37
C GLY A 215 -6.25 4.60 -19.42
N GLY A 216 -5.70 4.90 -20.60
CA GLY A 216 -5.52 3.90 -21.68
C GLY A 216 -4.65 2.72 -21.27
N THR A 217 -3.45 3.01 -20.75
CA THR A 217 -2.47 2.01 -20.33
C THR A 217 -3.01 1.09 -19.22
N ILE A 218 -3.52 1.68 -18.14
CA ILE A 218 -4.05 0.93 -17.00
C ILE A 218 -5.29 0.11 -17.39
N LEU A 219 -6.15 0.61 -18.28
CA LEU A 219 -7.30 -0.14 -18.77
C LEU A 219 -6.86 -1.38 -19.54
N ALA A 220 -5.87 -1.28 -20.43
CA ALA A 220 -5.35 -2.43 -21.16
C ALA A 220 -4.76 -3.49 -20.21
N ALA A 221 -4.03 -3.06 -19.18
CA ALA A 221 -3.49 -3.96 -18.16
C ALA A 221 -4.59 -4.68 -17.38
N LEU A 222 -5.61 -3.95 -16.91
CA LEU A 222 -6.71 -4.52 -16.13
C LEU A 222 -7.61 -5.44 -16.97
N SER A 223 -7.87 -5.10 -18.23
CA SER A 223 -8.60 -5.99 -19.16
C SER A 223 -7.88 -7.32 -19.33
N LEU A 224 -6.55 -7.28 -19.54
CA LEU A 224 -5.74 -8.49 -19.64
C LEU A 224 -5.80 -9.31 -18.34
N LEU A 225 -5.72 -8.70 -17.16
CA LEU A 225 -5.82 -9.44 -15.89
C LEU A 225 -7.19 -10.10 -15.69
N LYS A 226 -8.26 -9.42 -16.10
CA LYS A 226 -9.61 -9.97 -16.08
C LYS A 226 -9.73 -11.18 -17.01
N GLU A 227 -9.17 -11.10 -18.21
CA GLU A 227 -9.10 -12.24 -19.16
C GLU A 227 -8.30 -13.42 -18.57
N ARG A 228 -7.27 -13.13 -17.76
CA ARG A 228 -6.45 -14.14 -17.07
C ARG A 228 -7.08 -14.66 -15.76
N GLY A 229 -8.32 -14.25 -15.45
CA GLY A 229 -9.14 -14.81 -14.37
C GLY A 229 -9.05 -14.07 -13.02
N VAL A 230 -8.50 -12.86 -12.97
CA VAL A 230 -8.45 -12.06 -11.73
C VAL A 230 -9.71 -11.19 -11.62
N SER A 231 -10.44 -11.30 -10.50
CA SER A 231 -11.60 -10.44 -10.21
C SER A 231 -11.18 -9.03 -9.78
N ASN A 232 -11.99 -8.02 -10.10
CA ASN A 232 -11.68 -6.60 -9.84
C ASN A 232 -11.38 -6.31 -8.35
N GLU A 233 -12.11 -6.94 -7.43
CA GLU A 233 -11.92 -6.81 -5.97
C GLU A 233 -10.59 -7.37 -5.45
N ASN A 234 -9.96 -8.26 -6.24
CA ASN A 234 -8.66 -8.84 -5.99
C ASN A 234 -7.54 -8.07 -6.72
N ILE A 235 -7.87 -6.92 -7.31
CA ILE A 235 -6.89 -6.00 -7.89
C ILE A 235 -6.87 -4.70 -7.10
N LYS A 236 -5.66 -4.25 -6.75
CA LYS A 236 -5.42 -2.90 -6.23
C LYS A 236 -4.47 -2.16 -7.16
N VAL A 237 -4.92 -1.03 -7.69
CA VAL A 237 -4.08 -0.16 -8.53
C VAL A 237 -3.32 0.81 -7.63
N ILE A 238 -2.01 0.92 -7.82
CA ILE A 238 -1.14 1.82 -7.06
C ILE A 238 -0.58 2.87 -8.02
N SER A 239 -0.78 4.15 -7.70
CA SER A 239 -0.36 5.27 -8.52
C SER A 239 0.20 6.43 -7.68
N ALA A 240 1.16 7.17 -8.23
CA ALA A 240 1.65 8.39 -7.59
C ALA A 240 0.66 9.55 -7.81
N CYS A 241 0.17 9.70 -9.03
CA CYS A 241 -0.74 10.77 -9.43
C CYS A 241 -1.82 10.25 -10.40
N SER A 242 -3.06 10.64 -10.16
CA SER A 242 -4.20 10.25 -10.99
C SER A 242 -5.01 11.46 -11.43
N SER A 243 -5.80 11.33 -12.50
CA SER A 243 -6.68 12.40 -12.99
C SER A 243 -8.12 11.91 -13.19
N PRO A 244 -9.14 12.81 -13.15
CA PRO A 244 -10.54 12.44 -13.34
C PRO A 244 -10.82 11.66 -14.62
N PRO A 245 -10.25 11.98 -15.80
CA PRO A 245 -10.46 11.20 -17.02
C PRO A 245 -10.12 9.70 -16.88
N ALA A 246 -8.97 9.36 -16.29
CA ALA A 246 -8.63 7.96 -16.03
C ALA A 246 -9.59 7.31 -15.03
N LEU A 247 -9.88 7.99 -13.92
CA LEU A 247 -10.71 7.43 -12.86
C LEU A 247 -12.15 7.18 -13.30
N GLN A 248 -12.72 8.07 -14.12
CA GLN A 248 -14.06 7.87 -14.70
C GLN A 248 -14.07 6.64 -15.62
N LYS A 249 -13.10 6.55 -16.53
CA LYS A 249 -12.97 5.41 -17.44
C LYS A 249 -12.83 4.07 -16.69
N LEU A 250 -12.05 4.06 -15.61
CA LEU A 250 -11.91 2.89 -14.75
C LEU A 250 -13.20 2.58 -13.99
N SER A 251 -13.90 3.59 -13.48
CA SER A 251 -15.15 3.41 -12.73
C SER A 251 -16.24 2.76 -13.58
N GLU A 252 -16.29 3.05 -14.87
CA GLU A 252 -17.27 2.50 -15.80
C GLU A 252 -16.98 1.04 -16.15
N GLN A 253 -15.71 0.69 -16.32
CA GLN A 253 -15.29 -0.62 -16.85
C GLN A 253 -14.94 -1.63 -15.77
N PHE A 254 -14.51 -1.17 -14.59
CA PHE A 254 -14.03 -2.01 -13.49
C PHE A 254 -14.76 -1.71 -12.18
N PRO A 255 -16.07 -2.00 -12.09
CA PRO A 255 -16.80 -1.93 -10.83
C PRO A 255 -16.15 -2.84 -9.77
N GLY A 256 -16.11 -2.37 -8.52
CA GLY A 256 -15.46 -3.06 -7.40
C GLY A 256 -13.93 -2.96 -7.33
N LEU A 257 -13.28 -2.29 -8.30
CA LEU A 257 -11.84 -2.04 -8.27
C LEU A 257 -11.47 -1.03 -7.17
N HIS A 258 -10.30 -1.20 -6.55
CA HIS A 258 -9.73 -0.21 -5.64
C HIS A 258 -8.48 0.45 -6.22
N VAL A 259 -8.46 1.78 -6.25
CA VAL A 259 -7.31 2.59 -6.68
C VAL A 259 -6.76 3.34 -5.48
N TYR A 260 -5.45 3.22 -5.23
CA TYR A 260 -4.72 3.97 -4.22
C TYR A 260 -3.77 4.92 -4.93
N THR A 261 -3.96 6.23 -4.71
CA THR A 261 -3.16 7.27 -5.37
C THR A 261 -2.64 8.27 -4.36
N GLY A 262 -1.42 8.77 -4.58
CA GLY A 262 -0.82 9.80 -3.72
C GLY A 262 -1.58 11.12 -3.81
N ILE A 263 -2.09 11.46 -5.01
CA ILE A 263 -2.88 12.66 -5.27
C ILE A 263 -3.79 12.47 -6.48
N ILE A 264 -4.85 13.28 -6.56
CA ILE A 264 -5.71 13.43 -7.73
C ILE A 264 -5.58 14.87 -8.22
N ASP A 265 -5.14 15.04 -9.45
CA ASP A 265 -4.97 16.33 -10.11
C ASP A 265 -6.14 16.65 -11.04
N PRO A 266 -6.47 17.93 -11.24
CA PRO A 266 -7.74 18.34 -11.81
C PRO A 266 -7.96 17.92 -13.27
N THR A 267 -6.91 17.85 -14.08
CA THR A 267 -7.09 17.65 -15.53
C THR A 267 -5.86 17.02 -16.20
N VAL A 268 -6.03 16.71 -17.48
CA VAL A 268 -4.95 16.39 -18.43
C VAL A 268 -4.93 17.44 -19.54
N ASN A 269 -3.76 17.74 -20.10
CA ASN A 269 -3.63 18.60 -21.28
C ASN A 269 -3.83 17.82 -22.59
N ASP A 270 -3.77 18.51 -23.74
CA ASP A 270 -3.98 17.92 -25.07
C ASP A 270 -2.94 16.84 -25.43
N LYS A 271 -1.75 16.90 -24.83
CA LYS A 271 -0.69 15.88 -24.97
C LYS A 271 -0.90 14.69 -24.03
N GLY A 272 -1.93 14.73 -23.19
CA GLY A 272 -2.26 13.67 -22.23
C GLY A 272 -1.36 13.63 -20.99
N TYR A 273 -0.71 14.74 -20.64
CA TYR A 273 -0.03 14.92 -19.34
C TYR A 273 -1.00 15.43 -18.28
N ILE A 274 -0.87 14.92 -17.06
CA ILE A 274 -1.63 15.39 -15.89
C ILE A 274 -1.14 16.80 -15.49
N ILE A 275 -2.06 17.69 -15.10
CA ILE A 275 -1.75 19.07 -14.68
C ILE A 275 -2.25 19.32 -13.26
N PRO A 276 -1.41 19.82 -12.32
CA PRO A 276 0.02 20.16 -12.48
C PRO A 276 0.95 18.96 -12.68
N GLY A 277 0.54 17.75 -12.30
CA GLY A 277 1.26 16.50 -12.59
C GLY A 277 2.67 16.42 -12.02
N LEU A 278 3.47 15.51 -12.58
CA LEU A 278 4.84 15.20 -12.16
C LEU A 278 5.84 15.25 -13.35
N GLY A 279 5.39 15.67 -14.53
CA GLY A 279 6.14 15.49 -15.80
C GLY A 279 6.10 14.04 -16.28
N ASP A 280 7.10 13.62 -17.07
CA ASP A 280 7.26 12.20 -17.44
C ASP A 280 7.92 11.41 -16.31
N ALA A 281 7.14 10.60 -15.58
CA ALA A 281 7.67 9.84 -14.46
C ALA A 281 8.71 8.79 -14.86
N GLY A 282 8.70 8.29 -16.10
CA GLY A 282 9.68 7.33 -16.59
C GLY A 282 11.03 8.01 -16.77
N ASP A 283 11.06 9.07 -17.57
CA ASP A 283 12.28 9.82 -17.88
C ASP A 283 12.88 10.46 -16.63
N ARG A 284 12.05 10.99 -15.74
CA ARG A 284 12.52 11.53 -14.45
C ARG A 284 13.06 10.49 -13.48
N SER A 285 12.62 9.22 -13.60
CA SER A 285 13.14 8.13 -12.77
C SER A 285 14.43 7.51 -13.30
N TYR A 286 14.68 7.61 -14.60
CA TYR A 286 15.78 6.91 -15.28
C TYR A 286 16.78 7.84 -15.98
N GLY A 287 16.53 9.14 -16.01
CA GLY A 287 17.41 10.15 -16.61
C GLY A 287 17.52 10.02 -18.13
N THR A 288 16.42 9.68 -18.80
CA THR A 288 16.35 9.53 -20.27
C THR A 288 15.65 10.68 -20.94
#